data_AF-A0A1G5DB85-F1
#
_entry.id   AF-A0A1G5DB85-F1
#
_cell.length_a   1.000
_cell.length_b   1.000
_cell.length_c   1.000
_cell.angle_alpha   90.00
_cell.angle_beta   90.00
_cell.angle_gamma   90.00
#
_symmetry.space_group_name_H-M   'P 1'
#
loop_
_entity.id
_entity.type
_entity.pdbx_description
1 polymer ?
#
loop_
_entity_poly.entity_id
_entity_poly.type
_entity_poly.pdbx_seq_one_letter_code
_entity_poly.pdbx_strand_id
1 'polypeptide(L)'
;MKRYEYGNPDSANVLVQLIGNHEVSGMEKEIAHIRDSVGDDFFLLAYKVEDWNMELSPWQAPAVFGDEGFGGGAGETLKELLQDLRSGNVLSEYTNDEVLSEKTKDKLFSPLTGGKEVTGISREKKKYYIGGYSLAGLFALWAAYQTDLFTGVAAASPSIWFPGFVDHMKAGKINADRVYLSLGNREAKTKNPVMATVADCIEISFDLLRKQGVESVLEWNEGNHFKDVDIRTAKAFSWVLSGPGGRG
;
A
#
# COMPACT_ATOMS: atom_id res chain seq x y z
N MET A 1 -14.54 3.30 -5.95
CA MET A 1 -14.14 2.08 -5.19
C MET A 1 -14.75 2.02 -3.78
N LYS A 2 -15.11 0.84 -3.25
CA LYS A 2 -15.56 0.66 -1.85
C LYS A 2 -14.36 0.55 -0.90
N ARG A 3 -14.37 1.27 0.23
CA ARG A 3 -13.27 1.31 1.22
C ARG A 3 -13.71 0.78 2.59
N TYR A 4 -12.79 0.11 3.27
CA TYR A 4 -12.89 -0.32 4.68
C TYR A 4 -11.73 0.27 5.46
N GLU A 5 -11.95 0.56 6.74
CA GLU A 5 -11.04 1.33 7.58
C GLU A 5 -10.75 0.59 8.89
N TYR A 6 -9.48 0.52 9.26
CA TYR A 6 -9.03 -0.19 10.44
C TYR A 6 -7.86 0.55 11.12
N GLY A 7 -7.71 0.37 12.43
CA GLY A 7 -6.63 1.00 13.19
C GLY A 7 -6.94 2.44 13.60
N ASN A 8 -5.91 3.26 13.73
CA ASN A 8 -5.99 4.62 14.24
C ASN A 8 -6.08 5.65 13.08
N PRO A 9 -7.25 6.28 12.83
CA PRO A 9 -7.41 7.25 11.73
C PRO A 9 -6.53 8.50 11.85
N ASP A 10 -6.07 8.82 13.07
CA ASP A 10 -5.21 9.97 13.31
C ASP A 10 -3.73 9.69 13.00
N SER A 11 -3.32 8.42 12.87
CA SER A 11 -1.92 8.03 12.63
C SER A 11 -1.36 8.65 11.35
N ALA A 12 -0.13 9.16 11.41
CA ALA A 12 0.58 9.65 10.23
C ALA A 12 0.92 8.52 9.24
N ASN A 13 0.95 7.26 9.68
CA ASN A 13 1.25 6.12 8.84
C ASN A 13 -0.03 5.50 8.28
N VAL A 14 -0.21 5.58 6.96
CA VAL A 14 -1.39 5.04 6.27
C VAL A 14 -1.00 3.84 5.44
N LEU A 15 -1.51 2.66 5.79
CA LEU A 15 -1.42 1.44 5.01
C LEU A 15 -2.55 1.41 3.98
N VAL A 16 -2.24 1.06 2.75
CA VAL A 16 -3.17 0.98 1.63
C VAL A 16 -3.09 -0.43 1.05
N GLN A 17 -4.23 -1.13 1.00
CA GLN A 17 -4.28 -2.50 0.52
C GLN A 17 -5.46 -2.71 -0.41
N LEU A 18 -5.21 -3.31 -1.57
CA LEU A 18 -6.27 -3.70 -2.50
C LEU A 18 -6.74 -5.11 -2.09
N ILE A 19 -8.04 -5.29 -1.93
CA ILE A 19 -8.65 -6.53 -1.44
C ILE A 19 -9.78 -7.00 -2.35
N GLY A 20 -9.99 -8.31 -2.43
CA GLY A 20 -11.12 -8.90 -3.15
C GLY A 20 -12.25 -9.23 -2.17
N ASN A 21 -13.25 -9.95 -2.67
CA ASN A 21 -14.39 -10.39 -1.86
C ASN A 21 -13.97 -11.36 -0.74
N HIS A 22 -12.97 -12.21 -0.98
CA HIS A 22 -12.58 -13.27 -0.06
C HIS A 22 -11.74 -12.75 1.10
N GLU A 23 -10.95 -11.72 0.86
CA GLU A 23 -9.99 -11.14 1.80
C GLU A 23 -10.66 -10.34 2.91
N VAL A 24 -11.86 -9.78 2.69
CA VAL A 24 -12.60 -8.97 3.68
C VAL A 24 -12.72 -9.69 5.02
N SER A 25 -12.98 -11.01 5.01
CA SER A 25 -13.16 -11.82 6.22
C SER A 25 -11.85 -12.12 6.97
N GLY A 26 -10.71 -12.04 6.28
CA GLY A 26 -9.37 -12.32 6.83
C GLY A 26 -8.65 -11.10 7.40
N MET A 27 -9.13 -9.89 7.07
CA MET A 27 -8.47 -8.63 7.44
C MET A 27 -8.19 -8.49 8.94
N GLU A 28 -9.14 -8.87 9.80
CA GLU A 28 -8.98 -8.74 11.26
C GLU A 28 -7.78 -9.53 11.81
N LYS A 29 -7.48 -10.70 11.22
CA LYS A 29 -6.31 -11.51 11.61
C LYS A 29 -5.01 -10.86 11.16
N GLU A 30 -4.98 -10.37 9.92
CA GLU A 30 -3.82 -9.64 9.39
C GLU A 30 -3.53 -8.40 10.25
N ILE A 31 -4.55 -7.61 10.55
CA ILE A 31 -4.45 -6.40 11.38
C ILE A 31 -3.96 -6.74 12.80
N ALA A 32 -4.45 -7.83 13.40
CA ALA A 32 -3.96 -8.29 14.69
C ALA A 32 -2.45 -8.59 14.65
N HIS A 33 -1.97 -9.28 13.61
CA HIS A 33 -0.54 -9.54 13.44
C HIS A 33 0.30 -8.28 13.21
N ILE A 34 -0.23 -7.29 12.49
CA ILE A 34 0.44 -5.98 12.34
C ILE A 34 0.53 -5.30 13.71
N ARG A 35 -0.58 -5.22 14.45
CA ARG A 35 -0.63 -4.62 15.80
C ARG A 35 0.32 -5.29 16.77
N ASP A 36 0.39 -6.61 16.77
CA ASP A 36 1.31 -7.37 17.62
C ASP A 36 2.79 -7.02 17.32
N SER A 37 3.08 -6.62 16.08
CA SER A 37 4.45 -6.34 15.62
C SER A 37 4.86 -4.88 15.79
N VAL A 38 3.95 -3.91 15.59
CA VAL A 38 4.29 -2.48 15.56
C VAL A 38 3.39 -1.57 16.42
N GLY A 39 2.43 -2.14 17.16
CA GLY A 39 1.44 -1.38 17.92
C GLY A 39 0.33 -0.79 17.06
N ASP A 40 -0.41 0.19 17.60
CA ASP A 40 -1.62 0.77 16.98
C ASP A 40 -1.38 2.07 16.18
N ASP A 41 -0.12 2.49 16.00
CA ASP A 41 0.21 3.72 15.27
C ASP A 41 0.23 3.52 13.74
N PHE A 42 -0.91 3.07 13.20
CA PHE A 42 -1.17 3.03 11.78
C PHE A 42 -2.67 3.14 11.48
N PHE A 43 -2.99 3.63 10.29
CA PHE A 43 -4.33 3.58 9.72
C PHE A 43 -4.34 2.71 8.48
N LEU A 44 -5.14 1.64 8.45
CA LEU A 44 -5.25 0.77 7.28
C LEU A 44 -6.52 1.08 6.50
N LEU A 45 -6.34 1.42 5.22
CA LEU A 45 -7.38 1.62 4.22
C LEU A 45 -7.38 0.43 3.26
N ALA A 46 -8.39 -0.42 3.37
CA ALA A 46 -8.58 -1.55 2.48
C ALA A 46 -9.60 -1.20 1.39
N TYR A 47 -9.15 -1.25 0.14
CA TYR A 47 -9.90 -0.87 -1.04
C TYR A 47 -10.34 -2.10 -1.80
N LYS A 48 -11.65 -2.31 -1.89
CA LYS A 48 -12.22 -3.49 -2.51
C LYS A 48 -12.37 -3.32 -4.01
N VAL A 49 -11.80 -4.26 -4.76
CA VAL A 49 -12.04 -4.46 -6.18
C VAL A 49 -13.13 -5.51 -6.40
N GLU A 50 -13.84 -5.42 -7.52
CA GLU A 50 -14.89 -6.36 -7.91
C GLU A 50 -14.35 -7.45 -8.84
N ASP A 51 -13.47 -7.06 -9.78
CA ASP A 51 -12.79 -7.98 -10.69
C ASP A 51 -11.28 -7.93 -10.44
N TRP A 52 -10.78 -8.98 -9.77
CA TRP A 52 -9.40 -9.10 -9.36
C TRP A 52 -8.43 -9.06 -10.55
N ASN A 53 -8.72 -9.80 -11.62
CA ASN A 53 -7.83 -9.93 -12.77
C ASN A 53 -7.90 -8.71 -13.68
N MET A 54 -9.06 -8.07 -13.80
CA MET A 54 -9.23 -6.83 -14.56
C MET A 54 -8.55 -5.67 -13.84
N GLU A 55 -8.92 -5.40 -12.58
CA GLU A 55 -8.59 -4.16 -11.88
C GLU A 55 -7.15 -4.11 -11.36
N LEU A 56 -6.51 -5.25 -11.07
CA LEU A 56 -5.17 -5.25 -10.49
C LEU A 56 -4.05 -5.48 -11.50
N SER A 57 -4.40 -5.86 -12.73
CA SER A 57 -3.39 -6.18 -13.76
C SER A 57 -2.86 -4.92 -14.44
N PRO A 58 -1.53 -4.70 -14.48
CA PRO A 58 -0.92 -3.54 -15.13
C PRO A 58 -1.23 -3.37 -16.61
N TRP A 59 -1.31 -4.47 -17.35
CA TRP A 59 -1.65 -4.54 -18.77
C TRP A 59 -2.36 -5.86 -19.07
N GLN A 60 -2.88 -5.99 -20.28
CA GLN A 60 -3.52 -7.22 -20.71
C GLN A 60 -2.51 -8.35 -20.83
N ALA A 61 -2.87 -9.52 -20.31
CA ALA A 61 -2.08 -10.74 -20.46
C ALA A 61 -2.98 -11.98 -20.56
N PRO A 62 -2.53 -13.05 -21.23
CA PRO A 62 -3.28 -14.30 -21.29
C PRO A 62 -3.51 -14.91 -19.91
N ALA A 63 -4.57 -15.71 -19.79
CA ALA A 63 -4.79 -16.54 -18.62
C ALA A 63 -3.60 -17.47 -18.37
N VAL A 64 -3.12 -17.53 -17.13
CA VAL A 64 -2.16 -18.57 -16.70
C VAL A 64 -2.82 -19.65 -15.85
N PHE A 65 -4.04 -19.38 -15.38
CA PHE A 65 -4.86 -20.29 -14.61
C PHE A 65 -6.33 -20.08 -15.00
N GLY A 66 -7.06 -21.16 -15.27
CA GLY A 66 -8.43 -21.09 -15.79
C GLY A 66 -8.48 -20.47 -17.19
N ASP A 67 -9.67 -19.98 -17.56
CA ASP A 67 -9.96 -19.44 -18.88
C ASP A 67 -9.99 -17.90 -18.92
N GLU A 68 -9.87 -17.24 -17.75
CA GLU A 68 -9.94 -15.79 -17.62
C GLU A 68 -8.55 -15.15 -17.71
N GLY A 69 -8.41 -14.22 -18.67
CA GLY A 69 -7.19 -13.42 -18.83
C GLY A 69 -7.09 -12.26 -17.85
N PHE A 70 -5.98 -11.55 -17.92
CA PHE A 70 -5.72 -10.34 -17.17
C PHE A 70 -6.13 -9.11 -17.98
N GLY A 71 -6.90 -8.19 -17.38
CA GLY A 71 -7.62 -7.16 -18.14
C GLY A 71 -6.88 -5.85 -18.36
N GLY A 72 -5.83 -5.55 -17.60
CA GLY A 72 -5.03 -4.32 -17.76
C GLY A 72 -5.64 -3.05 -17.16
N GLY A 73 -6.48 -3.18 -16.13
CA GLY A 73 -7.28 -2.11 -15.54
C GLY A 73 -6.60 -1.34 -14.41
N ALA A 74 -5.39 -1.75 -14.01
CA ALA A 74 -4.67 -1.14 -12.89
C ALA A 74 -4.49 0.38 -13.01
N GLY A 75 -4.40 0.90 -14.24
CA GLY A 75 -4.38 2.34 -14.53
C GLY A 75 -5.57 3.10 -13.92
N GLU A 76 -6.79 2.63 -14.15
CA GLU A 76 -7.99 3.29 -13.65
C GLU A 76 -8.16 3.08 -12.15
N THR A 77 -7.86 1.86 -11.67
CA THR A 77 -7.85 1.53 -10.23
C THR A 77 -6.89 2.43 -9.45
N LEU A 78 -5.66 2.64 -9.94
CA LEU A 78 -4.70 3.54 -9.32
C LEU A 78 -5.17 4.99 -9.36
N LYS A 79 -5.76 5.43 -10.47
CA LYS A 79 -6.30 6.79 -10.59
C LYS A 79 -7.41 7.06 -9.58
N GLU A 80 -8.38 6.15 -9.44
CA GLU A 80 -9.43 6.25 -8.40
C GLU A 80 -8.83 6.27 -6.99
N LEU A 81 -7.89 5.35 -6.72
CA LEU A 81 -7.20 5.26 -5.42
C LEU A 81 -6.49 6.58 -5.07
N LEU A 82 -5.71 7.13 -6.00
CA LEU A 82 -4.99 8.39 -5.79
C LEU A 82 -5.92 9.57 -5.58
N GLN A 83 -7.07 9.61 -6.26
CA GLN A 83 -8.09 10.65 -6.04
C GLN A 83 -8.65 10.59 -4.62
N ASP A 84 -8.98 9.40 -4.11
CA ASP A 84 -9.51 9.22 -2.76
C ASP A 84 -8.46 9.59 -1.69
N LEU A 85 -7.23 9.07 -1.80
CA LEU A 85 -6.15 9.35 -0.85
C LEU A 85 -5.80 10.85 -0.79
N ARG A 86 -5.82 11.54 -1.94
CA ARG A 86 -5.57 12.99 -2.00
C ARG A 86 -6.75 13.80 -1.48
N SER A 87 -7.99 13.39 -1.73
CA SER A 87 -9.18 14.09 -1.23
C SER A 87 -9.25 14.05 0.30
N GLY A 88 -8.81 12.96 0.92
CA GLY A 88 -8.64 12.87 2.37
C GLY A 88 -7.60 13.86 2.93
N ASN A 89 -6.56 14.19 2.16
CA ASN A 89 -5.57 15.21 2.53
C ASN A 89 -6.09 16.64 2.34
N VAL A 90 -6.85 16.90 1.27
CA VAL A 90 -7.41 18.24 0.99
C VAL A 90 -8.38 18.70 2.09
N LEU A 91 -9.22 17.81 2.63
CA LEU A 91 -10.09 18.17 3.79
C LEU A 91 -9.30 18.50 5.07
N SER A 92 -8.05 18.03 5.20
CA SER A 92 -7.16 18.38 6.30
C SER A 92 -6.45 19.73 6.11
N GLU A 93 -6.34 20.22 4.87
CA GLU A 93 -5.76 21.53 4.55
C GLU A 93 -6.78 22.67 4.57
N TYR A 94 -8.08 22.38 4.33
CA TYR A 94 -9.14 23.39 4.23
C TYR A 94 -9.99 23.59 5.50
N THR A 95 -9.70 22.93 6.62
CA THR A 95 -10.41 23.15 7.90
C THR A 95 -9.67 24.16 8.78
N ASN A 96 -9.42 25.37 8.27
CA ASN A 96 -8.97 26.48 9.10
C ASN A 96 -9.30 27.88 8.56
N ASP A 97 -10.37 28.05 7.77
CA ASP A 97 -10.90 29.39 7.49
C ASP A 97 -12.44 29.44 7.51
N GLU A 98 -12.92 30.19 8.49
CA GLU A 98 -14.16 30.98 8.54
C GLU A 98 -15.51 30.33 8.17
N VAL A 99 -16.24 29.91 9.22
CA VAL A 99 -17.69 30.17 9.30
C VAL A 99 -17.91 31.18 10.43
N LEU A 100 -17.66 32.46 10.15
CA LEU A 100 -18.24 33.54 10.93
C LEU A 100 -19.52 33.98 10.22
N SER A 101 -20.64 33.64 10.83
CA SER A 101 -21.95 34.12 10.43
C SER A 101 -22.00 35.64 10.56
N GLU A 102 -22.43 36.30 9.50
CA GLU A 102 -22.81 37.71 9.55
C GLU A 102 -23.93 37.87 10.57
N LYS A 103 -23.62 38.47 11.72
CA LYS A 103 -24.52 39.39 12.44
C LYS A 103 -23.81 40.09 13.60
N THR A 104 -23.88 41.41 13.52
CA THR A 104 -23.83 42.41 14.60
C THR A 104 -22.51 43.16 14.78
N LYS A 105 -22.56 44.42 14.33
CA LYS A 105 -21.60 45.51 14.56
C LYS A 105 -21.57 45.94 16.04
N ASP A 106 -20.45 46.56 16.38
CA ASP A 106 -20.22 47.49 17.50
C ASP A 106 -20.17 46.92 18.93
N LYS A 107 -18.95 46.81 19.47
CA LYS A 107 -18.47 47.59 20.64
C LYS A 107 -17.08 47.13 21.13
N LEU A 108 -16.11 48.04 20.97
CA LEU A 108 -15.10 48.46 21.94
C LEU A 108 -14.69 47.44 23.03
N PHE A 109 -13.54 46.77 22.88
CA PHE A 109 -12.75 46.26 24.02
C PHE A 109 -11.23 46.36 23.76
N SER A 110 -10.55 46.88 24.79
CA SER A 110 -9.12 47.20 24.94
C SER A 110 -8.19 45.98 24.81
N PRO A 111 -6.90 46.11 24.41
CA PRO A 111 -6.01 44.97 24.33
C PRO A 111 -5.58 44.53 25.74
N LEU A 112 -6.16 43.44 26.23
CA LEU A 112 -5.60 42.66 27.32
C LEU A 112 -4.69 41.58 26.73
N THR A 113 -3.41 41.74 27.00
CA THR A 113 -2.36 40.72 26.93
C THR A 113 -2.80 39.41 27.59
N GLY A 114 -2.67 38.26 26.92
CA GLY A 114 -2.77 36.96 27.62
C GLY A 114 -3.24 35.74 26.83
N GLY A 115 -3.52 35.83 25.53
CA GLY A 115 -3.78 34.63 24.71
C GLY A 115 -2.46 34.01 24.28
N LYS A 116 -2.08 32.85 24.83
CA LYS A 116 -1.13 31.98 24.12
C LYS A 116 -1.79 31.62 22.80
N GLU A 117 -1.18 32.05 21.70
CA GLU A 117 -1.40 31.48 20.39
C GLU A 117 -1.22 29.97 20.54
N VAL A 118 -2.31 29.22 20.50
CA VAL A 118 -2.24 27.77 20.36
C VAL A 118 -1.80 27.57 18.92
N THR A 119 -0.48 27.56 18.73
CA THR A 119 0.16 27.23 17.46
C THR A 119 -0.54 25.98 16.93
N GLY A 120 -1.13 26.11 15.75
CA GLY A 120 -1.99 25.11 15.15
C GLY A 120 -1.41 23.71 15.29
N ILE A 121 -2.29 22.74 15.51
CA ILE A 121 -1.94 21.33 15.41
C ILE A 121 -1.40 21.13 13.99
N SER A 122 -0.07 21.13 13.85
CA SER A 122 0.61 20.62 12.67
C SER A 122 0.20 19.16 12.59
N ARG A 123 -0.84 18.86 11.82
CA ARG A 123 -1.16 17.48 11.48
C ARG A 123 0.01 17.00 10.63
N GLU A 124 0.76 16.04 11.14
CA GLU A 124 1.90 15.49 10.41
C GLU A 124 1.45 15.03 9.02
N LYS A 125 2.25 15.33 8.01
CA LYS A 125 2.00 14.90 6.63
C LYS A 125 1.89 13.37 6.63
N LYS A 126 0.74 12.85 6.19
CA LYS A 126 0.52 11.40 6.08
C LYS A 126 1.58 10.77 5.16
N LYS A 127 2.13 9.64 5.60
CA LYS A 127 3.02 8.75 4.83
C LYS A 127 2.20 7.54 4.39
N TYR A 128 2.22 7.24 3.10
CA TYR A 128 1.46 6.14 2.54
C TYR A 128 2.36 4.95 2.24
N TYR A 129 1.90 3.77 2.61
CA TYR A 129 2.53 2.50 2.32
C TYR A 129 1.51 1.62 1.60
N ILE A 130 1.83 1.15 0.40
CA ILE A 130 0.92 0.29 -0.37
C ILE A 130 1.36 -1.17 -0.29
N GLY A 131 0.43 -2.10 -0.22
CA GLY A 131 0.78 -3.51 -0.17
C GLY A 131 -0.37 -4.44 -0.53
N GLY A 132 -0.07 -5.72 -0.46
CA GLY A 132 -1.05 -6.78 -0.68
C GLY A 132 -0.41 -8.11 -1.03
N TYR A 133 -1.27 -9.11 -1.16
CA TYR A 133 -0.90 -10.47 -1.47
C TYR A 133 -1.13 -10.79 -2.95
N SER A 134 -0.27 -11.61 -3.56
CA SER A 134 -0.47 -12.10 -4.94
C SER A 134 -0.60 -10.95 -5.95
N LEU A 135 -1.72 -10.84 -6.68
CA LEU A 135 -1.94 -9.78 -7.67
C LEU A 135 -2.05 -8.39 -7.03
N ALA A 136 -2.52 -8.26 -5.79
CA ALA A 136 -2.48 -6.98 -5.07
C ALA A 136 -1.02 -6.57 -4.73
N GLY A 137 -0.15 -7.54 -4.45
CA GLY A 137 1.28 -7.29 -4.29
C GLY A 137 1.96 -6.87 -5.61
N LEU A 138 1.54 -7.46 -6.74
CA LEU A 138 1.97 -7.02 -8.08
C LEU A 138 1.50 -5.58 -8.36
N PHE A 139 0.23 -5.28 -8.11
CA PHE A 139 -0.33 -3.94 -8.25
C PHE A 139 0.43 -2.91 -7.40
N ALA A 140 0.72 -3.25 -6.14
CA ALA A 140 1.45 -2.38 -5.22
C ALA A 140 2.85 -2.03 -5.75
N LEU A 141 3.59 -3.02 -6.25
CA LEU A 141 4.89 -2.79 -6.90
C LEU A 141 4.73 -1.90 -8.13
N TRP A 142 3.80 -2.24 -9.02
CA TRP A 142 3.56 -1.49 -10.25
C TRP A 142 3.19 -0.02 -9.96
N ALA A 143 2.30 0.22 -8.99
CA ALA A 143 1.83 1.55 -8.61
C ALA A 143 2.98 2.44 -8.14
N ALA A 144 3.95 1.88 -7.41
CA ALA A 144 5.14 2.62 -6.96
C ALA A 144 6.10 3.02 -8.10
N TYR A 145 5.98 2.41 -9.28
CA TYR A 145 6.65 2.92 -10.49
C TYR A 145 5.86 4.05 -11.17
N GLN A 146 4.56 4.18 -10.91
CA GLN A 146 3.69 5.18 -11.56
C GLN A 146 3.57 6.49 -10.77
N THR A 147 3.81 6.46 -9.46
CA THR A 147 3.66 7.63 -8.58
C THR A 147 4.65 7.59 -7.41
N ASP A 148 4.97 8.77 -6.90
CA ASP A 148 5.79 9.05 -5.71
C ASP A 148 4.99 9.14 -4.41
N LEU A 149 3.68 8.87 -4.41
CA LEU A 149 2.85 8.97 -3.20
C LEU A 149 3.26 7.95 -2.12
N PHE A 150 3.70 6.76 -2.53
CA PHE A 150 3.95 5.64 -1.64
C PHE A 150 5.42 5.60 -1.21
N THR A 151 5.67 5.85 0.08
CA THR A 151 7.00 5.79 0.69
C THR A 151 7.50 4.35 0.81
N GLY A 152 6.61 3.37 0.94
CA GLY A 152 7.00 1.96 0.97
C GLY A 152 6.00 1.01 0.34
N VAL A 153 6.50 -0.16 -0.06
CA VAL A 153 5.74 -1.22 -0.71
C VAL A 153 5.86 -2.53 0.06
N ALA A 154 4.74 -3.08 0.50
CA ALA A 154 4.62 -4.37 1.18
C ALA A 154 4.07 -5.44 0.21
N ALA A 155 4.94 -6.06 -0.58
CA ALA A 155 4.54 -7.03 -1.61
C ALA A 155 4.72 -8.47 -1.10
N ALA A 156 3.63 -9.08 -0.64
CA ALA A 156 3.64 -10.44 -0.12
C ALA A 156 3.29 -11.45 -1.20
N SER A 157 4.18 -12.41 -1.47
CA SER A 157 4.03 -13.42 -2.52
C SER A 157 3.51 -12.83 -3.84
N PRO A 158 4.10 -11.72 -4.33
CA PRO A 158 3.54 -10.99 -5.47
C PRO A 158 3.56 -11.86 -6.72
N SER A 159 2.58 -11.66 -7.61
CA SER A 159 2.50 -12.34 -8.92
C SER A 159 3.56 -11.84 -9.90
N ILE A 160 4.82 -11.72 -9.49
CA ILE A 160 5.95 -11.12 -10.21
C ILE A 160 6.32 -11.89 -11.49
N TRP A 161 5.84 -13.13 -11.63
CA TRP A 161 5.88 -13.91 -12.88
C TRP A 161 5.02 -13.31 -14.00
N PHE A 162 4.20 -12.28 -13.70
CA PHE A 162 3.29 -11.65 -14.66
C PHE A 162 4.03 -11.25 -15.94
N PRO A 163 3.51 -11.62 -17.14
CA PRO A 163 4.22 -11.44 -18.39
C PRO A 163 4.72 -9.99 -18.61
N GLY A 164 6.02 -9.83 -18.81
CA GLY A 164 6.66 -8.52 -19.05
C GLY A 164 6.96 -7.68 -17.80
N PHE A 165 6.61 -8.15 -16.59
CA PHE A 165 6.73 -7.33 -15.39
C PHE A 165 8.18 -7.02 -15.00
N VAL A 166 9.06 -8.02 -15.10
CA VAL A 166 10.49 -7.82 -14.87
C VAL A 166 11.10 -6.84 -15.88
N ASP A 167 10.64 -6.85 -17.13
CA ASP A 167 11.12 -5.91 -18.15
C ASP A 167 10.64 -4.48 -17.88
N HIS A 168 9.41 -4.32 -17.37
CA HIS A 168 8.93 -3.05 -16.84
C HIS A 168 9.83 -2.53 -15.71
N MET A 169 10.20 -3.39 -14.76
CA MET A 169 11.11 -3.02 -13.66
C MET A 169 12.52 -2.64 -14.15
N LYS A 170 13.04 -3.29 -15.20
CA LYS A 170 14.33 -2.94 -15.81
C LYS A 170 14.30 -1.59 -16.52
N ALA A 171 13.18 -1.26 -17.16
CA ALA A 171 13.01 -0.04 -17.94
C ALA A 171 12.75 1.20 -17.05
N GLY A 172 12.18 1.00 -15.86
CA GLY A 172 11.77 2.07 -14.96
C GLY A 172 12.64 2.23 -13.72
N LYS A 173 12.38 3.33 -13.00
CA LYS A 173 12.87 3.56 -11.64
C LYS A 173 11.67 3.59 -10.70
N ILE A 174 11.74 2.85 -9.59
CA ILE A 174 10.69 2.90 -8.57
C ILE A 174 10.82 4.20 -7.75
N ASN A 175 9.68 4.76 -7.33
CA ASN A 175 9.66 6.01 -6.55
C ASN A 175 9.59 5.76 -5.03
N ALA A 176 9.34 4.52 -4.60
CA ALA A 176 9.29 4.17 -3.18
C ALA A 176 10.69 4.04 -2.57
N ASP A 177 10.82 4.44 -1.30
CA ASP A 177 12.07 4.37 -0.55
C ASP A 177 12.35 2.95 -0.05
N ARG A 178 11.28 2.20 0.27
CA ARG A 178 11.35 0.89 0.93
C ARG A 178 10.49 -0.14 0.22
N VAL A 179 11.02 -1.35 -0.02
CA VAL A 179 10.26 -2.45 -0.64
C VAL A 179 10.51 -3.76 0.10
N TYR A 180 9.46 -4.33 0.66
CA TYR A 180 9.46 -5.68 1.19
C TYR A 180 8.92 -6.65 0.14
N LEU A 181 9.69 -7.69 -0.14
CA LEU A 181 9.31 -8.82 -0.98
C LEU A 181 9.26 -10.09 -0.11
N SER A 182 8.23 -10.92 -0.29
CA SER A 182 8.26 -12.29 0.23
C SER A 182 7.83 -13.31 -0.79
N LEU A 183 8.34 -14.54 -0.65
CA LEU A 183 7.93 -15.67 -1.46
C LEU A 183 8.01 -16.99 -0.68
N GLY A 184 7.03 -17.88 -0.88
CA GLY A 184 7.07 -19.24 -0.36
C GLY A 184 8.04 -20.13 -1.13
N ASN A 185 8.84 -20.93 -0.42
CA ASN A 185 9.86 -21.82 -0.99
C ASN A 185 9.30 -23.01 -1.80
N ARG A 186 7.97 -23.15 -1.89
CA ARG A 186 7.29 -24.12 -2.77
C ARG A 186 6.44 -23.45 -3.85
N GLU A 187 6.43 -22.12 -3.97
CA GLU A 187 5.60 -21.43 -4.97
C GLU A 187 6.02 -21.70 -6.41
N ALA A 188 7.33 -21.78 -6.66
CA ALA A 188 7.86 -22.20 -7.96
C ALA A 188 7.59 -23.68 -8.29
N LYS A 189 7.16 -24.50 -7.31
CA LYS A 189 6.84 -25.93 -7.52
C LYS A 189 5.43 -26.10 -8.08
N THR A 190 5.24 -25.63 -9.30
CA THR A 190 3.97 -25.70 -10.04
C THR A 190 4.16 -26.30 -11.44
N LYS A 191 3.08 -26.81 -12.03
CA LYS A 191 3.10 -27.37 -13.39
C LYS A 191 3.08 -26.29 -14.47
N ASN A 192 2.57 -25.10 -14.16
CA ASN A 192 2.51 -24.01 -15.13
C ASN A 192 3.92 -23.42 -15.31
N PRO A 193 4.49 -23.44 -16.53
CA PRO A 193 5.86 -22.99 -16.77
C PRO A 193 6.06 -21.50 -16.52
N VAL A 194 5.05 -20.65 -16.73
CA VAL A 194 5.12 -19.22 -16.45
C VAL A 194 5.20 -19.00 -14.94
N MET A 195 4.29 -19.57 -14.18
CA MET A 195 4.29 -19.41 -12.72
C MET A 195 5.51 -20.05 -12.04
N ALA A 196 6.08 -21.10 -12.63
CA ALA A 196 7.31 -21.72 -12.13
C ALA A 196 8.51 -20.74 -12.13
N THR A 197 8.46 -19.68 -12.94
CA THR A 197 9.51 -18.63 -12.97
C THR A 197 9.47 -17.67 -11.78
N VAL A 198 8.45 -17.74 -10.91
CA VAL A 198 8.24 -16.74 -9.83
C VAL A 198 9.45 -16.56 -8.91
N ALA A 199 10.19 -17.63 -8.62
CA ALA A 199 11.42 -17.56 -7.81
C ALA A 199 12.52 -16.77 -8.51
N ASP A 200 12.80 -17.08 -9.78
CA ASP A 200 13.80 -16.37 -10.56
C ASP A 200 13.41 -14.90 -10.76
N CYS A 201 12.13 -14.65 -11.06
CA CYS A 201 11.59 -13.31 -11.24
C CYS A 201 11.73 -12.47 -9.97
N ILE A 202 11.41 -13.02 -8.78
CA ILE A 202 11.49 -12.24 -7.54
C ILE A 202 12.95 -11.92 -7.15
N GLU A 203 13.88 -12.84 -7.40
CA GLU A 203 15.30 -12.62 -7.17
C GLU A 203 15.86 -11.53 -8.11
N ILE A 204 15.51 -11.58 -9.40
CA ILE A 204 15.87 -10.52 -10.36
C ILE A 204 15.28 -9.18 -9.92
N SER A 205 14.01 -9.14 -9.51
CA SER A 205 13.34 -7.94 -9.03
C SER A 205 14.03 -7.37 -7.78
N PHE A 206 14.42 -8.22 -6.83
CA PHE A 206 15.16 -7.80 -5.64
C PHE A 206 16.51 -7.18 -5.98
N ASP A 207 17.27 -7.78 -6.90
CA ASP A 207 18.54 -7.23 -7.36
C ASP A 207 18.39 -5.89 -8.07
N LEU A 208 17.32 -5.71 -8.87
CA LEU A 208 17.01 -4.43 -9.52
C LEU A 208 16.75 -3.33 -8.49
N LEU A 209 15.95 -3.61 -7.47
CA LEU A 209 15.65 -2.64 -6.39
C LEU A 209 16.92 -2.23 -5.64
N ARG A 210 17.78 -3.19 -5.28
CA ARG A 210 19.05 -2.91 -4.62
C ARG A 210 20.00 -2.07 -5.47
N LYS A 211 20.07 -2.34 -6.78
CA LYS A 211 20.88 -1.55 -7.72
C LYS A 211 20.39 -0.10 -7.84
N GLN A 212 19.09 0.14 -7.61
CA GLN A 212 18.50 1.48 -7.58
C GLN A 212 18.70 2.20 -6.23
N GLY A 213 19.28 1.53 -5.23
CA GLY A 213 19.51 2.09 -3.89
C GLY A 213 18.29 2.07 -2.98
N VAL A 214 17.26 1.29 -3.33
CA VAL A 214 16.03 1.13 -2.55
C VAL A 214 16.29 0.24 -1.33
N GLU A 215 15.86 0.67 -0.15
CA GLU A 215 15.92 -0.18 1.05
C GLU A 215 14.98 -1.36 0.85
N SER A 216 15.53 -2.57 0.75
CA SER A 216 14.73 -3.72 0.34
C SER A 216 15.14 -4.99 1.07
N VAL A 217 14.16 -5.89 1.23
CA VAL A 217 14.36 -7.25 1.75
C VAL A 217 13.58 -8.24 0.89
N LEU A 218 14.14 -9.44 0.74
CA LEU A 218 13.47 -10.60 0.16
C LEU A 218 13.42 -11.71 1.23
N GLU A 219 12.24 -11.98 1.78
CA GLU A 219 12.02 -13.02 2.79
C GLU A 219 11.43 -14.29 2.17
N TRP A 220 12.18 -15.40 2.30
CA TRP A 220 11.69 -16.73 1.94
C TRP A 220 10.89 -17.35 3.07
N ASN A 221 9.69 -17.83 2.75
CA ASN A 221 8.76 -18.43 3.71
C ASN A 221 8.60 -19.93 3.45
N GLU A 222 8.34 -20.71 4.50
CA GLU A 222 8.05 -22.13 4.32
C GLU A 222 6.63 -22.33 3.77
N GLY A 223 6.49 -23.00 2.61
CA GLY A 223 5.21 -23.42 2.07
C GLY A 223 4.90 -22.92 0.66
N ASN A 224 3.66 -23.13 0.25
CA ASN A 224 3.13 -22.68 -1.04
C ASN A 224 2.49 -21.29 -0.92
N HIS A 225 1.81 -20.87 -1.99
CA HIS A 225 1.16 -19.57 -2.17
C HIS A 225 -0.09 -19.34 -1.29
N PHE A 226 -0.57 -20.36 -0.56
CA PHE A 226 -1.78 -20.23 0.25
C PHE A 226 -1.52 -20.41 1.75
N LYS A 227 -0.25 -20.63 2.12
CA LYS A 227 0.15 -20.81 3.50
C LYS A 227 0.46 -19.46 4.14
N ASP A 228 -0.16 -19.21 5.30
CA ASP A 228 0.11 -18.06 6.17
C ASP A 228 -0.04 -16.69 5.46
N VAL A 229 -1.10 -16.55 4.65
CA VAL A 229 -1.36 -15.34 3.83
C VAL A 229 -1.43 -14.08 4.69
N ASP A 230 -2.19 -14.13 5.78
CA ASP A 230 -2.35 -13.04 6.77
C ASP A 230 -1.02 -12.69 7.44
N ILE A 231 -0.29 -13.68 7.94
CA ILE A 231 1.00 -13.47 8.62
C ILE A 231 2.05 -12.87 7.66
N ARG A 232 2.13 -13.36 6.42
CA ARG A 232 3.10 -12.87 5.43
C ARG A 232 2.82 -11.43 5.02
N THR A 233 1.55 -11.08 4.82
CA THR A 233 1.17 -9.70 4.50
C THR A 233 1.41 -8.77 5.70
N ALA A 234 1.04 -9.21 6.91
CA ALA A 234 1.29 -8.46 8.12
C ALA A 234 2.79 -8.17 8.33
N LYS A 235 3.65 -9.18 8.19
CA LYS A 235 5.12 -9.00 8.25
C LYS A 235 5.62 -7.95 7.25
N ALA A 236 5.10 -8.00 6.03
CA ALA A 236 5.48 -7.05 4.98
C ALA A 236 5.12 -5.61 5.38
N PHE A 237 3.90 -5.39 5.86
CA PHE A 237 3.46 -4.08 6.34
C PHE A 237 4.24 -3.61 7.58
N SER A 238 4.42 -4.49 8.58
CA SER A 238 5.19 -4.18 9.78
C SER A 238 6.62 -3.79 9.45
N TRP A 239 7.26 -4.44 8.47
CA TRP A 239 8.62 -4.10 8.07
C TRP A 239 8.69 -2.71 7.41
N VAL A 240 7.78 -2.38 6.50
CA VAL A 240 7.78 -1.06 5.83
C VAL A 240 7.45 0.08 6.80
N LEU A 241 6.69 -0.19 7.87
CA LEU A 241 6.45 0.76 8.96
C LEU A 241 7.66 0.95 9.87
N SER A 242 8.43 -0.10 10.12
CA SER A 242 9.56 -0.13 11.06
C SER A 242 10.84 0.57 10.55
N GLY A 243 10.72 1.59 9.69
CA GLY A 243 11.84 2.30 9.07
C GLY A 243 12.72 3.03 10.08
N PRO A 244 13.80 3.72 9.64
CA PRO A 244 14.87 4.21 10.53
C PRO A 244 14.46 5.10 11.71
N GLY A 245 13.20 5.59 11.77
CA GLY A 245 12.64 6.36 12.89
C GLY A 245 11.64 5.61 13.79
N GLY A 246 11.36 4.33 13.54
CA GLY A 246 10.36 3.53 14.26
C GLY A 246 10.89 2.73 15.45
N ARG A 247 12.18 2.86 15.79
CA ARG A 247 12.70 2.37 17.08
C ARG A 247 12.71 3.55 18.05
N GLY A 248 11.61 3.68 18.80
CA GLY A 248 11.59 4.43 20.07
C GLY A 248 12.45 3.74 21.12
#